data_AF-A0A0T9QDA9-F1
#
_entry.id   AF-A0A0T9QDA9-F1
#
_cell.length_a   1.000
_cell.length_b   1.000
_cell.length_c   1.000
_cell.angle_alpha   90.00
_cell.angle_beta   90.00
_cell.angle_gamma   90.00
#
_symmetry.space_group_name_H-M   'P 1'
#
loop_
_entity.id
_entity.type
_entity.pdbx_description
1 polymer ?
#
loop_
_entity_poly.entity_id
_entity_poly.type
_entity_poly.pdbx_seq_one_letter_code
_entity_poly.pdbx_strand_id
1 'polypeptide(L)'
;MTNKYFALLTHIGTARLASATALGTRLEITHMVVGDGGGTLPTPSPAQTQLVNEQRRATLNALTIDPSNPHQIIAEQIISETEGGWWIREIGLLNKAGELIAIANCPESYKPQMQEGSGRTQLIRMIFMVSSTASVMLKIIPSAVLTARNYADDKAIEVKTYIDELMIAHENSCNHPDASLYAKGFTRLNNDIDSHIETEAATPKAVQKAVNAAVALMSNHLDTPYPHSQYLLASKNLFDLNDTEAARINLQLGSAATRNVGDERDELMAVGAFGWGGPCIIASAGINALTKTGMYCVNQYAPNKPEGFSDATIQHIQNDALTAHQFIFSTNNTHTAAKIAYRLHSYGQWREWIDIVTSRSQALTPIGIPLPYPGTTPPAGYLKCNGASFYAHHYPALATLYPDKKLPDLRGEFIRGFDDGRGIDTGRTLLSEQADALQNITGGIRGVSESLGSAAESNFTGAFAKTHSVGNDNTPHHTDITHCGSFDFDASRVVRTAAETRPRNISFCYILRAI
;
A
#
# COMPACT_ATOMS: atom_id res chain seq x y z
N MET A 1 29.52 -74.41 76.17
CA MET A 1 30.19 -73.32 75.45
C MET A 1 30.46 -72.21 76.44
N THR A 2 31.72 -71.99 76.80
CA THR A 2 32.14 -70.92 77.70
C THR A 2 32.04 -69.59 76.95
N ASN A 3 31.19 -68.67 77.43
CA ASN A 3 31.07 -67.35 76.83
C ASN A 3 32.43 -66.62 76.90
N LYS A 4 32.86 -66.03 75.78
CA LYS A 4 34.16 -65.34 75.67
C LYS A 4 34.30 -64.16 76.65
N TYR A 5 33.19 -63.48 76.95
CA TYR A 5 33.11 -62.40 77.93
C TYR A 5 31.99 -62.69 78.91
N PHE A 6 32.26 -62.53 80.20
CA PHE A 6 31.32 -62.82 81.27
C PHE A 6 31.68 -62.07 82.55
N ALA A 7 30.67 -61.85 83.38
CA ALA A 7 30.79 -61.30 84.71
C ALA A 7 30.53 -62.41 85.74
N LEU A 8 31.28 -62.42 86.82
CA LEU A 8 31.09 -63.32 87.95
C LEU A 8 31.24 -62.60 89.29
N LEU A 9 30.70 -63.19 90.34
CA LEU A 9 30.94 -62.77 91.71
C LEU A 9 32.23 -63.41 92.24
N THR A 10 33.07 -62.63 92.92
CA THR A 10 34.23 -63.18 93.64
C THR A 10 33.75 -63.94 94.88
N HIS A 11 34.61 -64.76 95.48
CA HIS A 11 34.31 -65.42 96.76
C HIS A 11 33.96 -64.40 97.85
N ILE A 12 34.63 -63.24 97.86
CA ILE A 12 34.31 -62.13 98.75
C ILE A 12 32.92 -61.58 98.44
N GLY A 13 32.60 -61.33 97.17
CA GLY A 13 31.28 -60.85 96.75
C GLY A 13 30.15 -61.78 97.12
N THR A 14 30.31 -63.09 96.87
CA THR A 14 29.32 -64.10 97.28
C THR A 14 29.14 -64.15 98.80
N ALA A 15 30.22 -64.07 99.56
CA ALA A 15 30.17 -64.07 101.02
C ALA A 15 29.48 -62.82 101.57
N ARG A 16 29.81 -61.63 101.04
CA ARG A 16 29.21 -60.36 101.45
C ARG A 16 27.73 -60.27 101.10
N LEU A 17 27.32 -60.76 99.93
CA LEU A 17 25.91 -60.83 99.56
C LEU A 17 25.14 -61.82 100.45
N ALA A 18 25.73 -62.97 100.78
CA ALA A 18 25.14 -63.92 101.72
C ALA A 18 25.00 -63.31 103.13
N SER A 19 26.04 -62.61 103.63
CA SER A 19 26.00 -61.91 104.92
C SER A 19 24.96 -60.78 104.94
N ALA A 20 24.88 -59.97 103.89
CA ALA A 20 23.89 -58.90 103.77
C ALA A 20 22.47 -59.47 103.85
N THR A 21 22.22 -60.58 103.15
CA THR A 21 20.93 -61.29 103.16
C THR A 21 20.61 -61.86 104.54
N ALA A 22 21.58 -62.49 105.22
CA ALA A 22 21.37 -63.09 106.55
C ALA A 22 21.16 -62.06 107.67
N LEU A 23 21.81 -60.90 107.58
CA LEU A 23 21.74 -59.81 108.57
C LEU A 23 20.62 -58.79 108.28
N GLY A 24 19.89 -58.93 107.16
CA GLY A 24 18.87 -57.96 106.74
C GLY A 24 19.43 -56.58 106.35
N THR A 25 20.71 -56.52 105.99
CA THR A 25 21.39 -55.28 105.56
C THR A 25 21.56 -55.28 104.04
N ARG A 26 21.86 -54.11 103.45
CA ARG A 26 22.10 -53.99 102.01
C ARG A 26 23.58 -53.77 101.73
N LEU A 27 24.14 -54.53 100.79
CA LEU A 27 25.49 -54.34 100.30
C LEU A 27 25.54 -53.08 99.45
N GLU A 28 26.34 -52.10 99.90
CA GLU A 28 26.60 -50.87 99.15
C GLU A 28 27.78 -51.09 98.19
N ILE A 29 27.44 -51.37 96.93
CA ILE A 29 28.41 -51.32 95.82
C ILE A 29 28.53 -49.86 95.41
N THR A 30 29.71 -49.28 95.56
CA THR A 30 29.90 -47.82 95.46
C THR A 30 30.79 -47.41 94.31
N HIS A 31 31.75 -48.24 93.93
CA HIS A 31 32.74 -47.91 92.90
C HIS A 31 32.79 -48.98 91.82
N MET A 32 33.02 -48.53 90.59
CA MET A 32 33.46 -49.36 89.48
C MET A 32 34.92 -49.05 89.21
N VAL A 33 35.70 -50.12 89.06
CA VAL A 33 37.12 -50.08 88.70
C VAL A 33 37.29 -50.69 87.31
N VAL A 34 38.21 -50.12 86.54
CA VAL A 34 38.51 -50.56 85.19
C VAL A 34 40.02 -50.70 85.04
N GLY A 35 40.45 -51.77 84.39
CA GLY A 35 41.86 -52.11 84.20
C GLY A 35 42.19 -52.58 82.79
N ASP A 36 43.48 -52.57 82.48
CA ASP A 36 44.03 -52.98 81.19
C ASP A 36 44.53 -54.44 81.18
N GLY A 37 44.33 -55.18 82.27
CA GLY A 37 44.70 -56.58 82.37
C GLY A 37 46.21 -56.86 82.31
N GLY A 38 47.06 -55.85 82.54
CA GLY A 38 48.51 -55.98 82.43
C GLY A 38 48.99 -56.16 80.98
N GLY A 39 48.21 -55.70 80.00
CA GLY A 39 48.56 -55.79 78.59
C GLY A 39 48.09 -57.07 77.88
N THR A 40 47.34 -57.96 78.54
CA THR A 40 46.60 -59.09 77.91
C THR A 40 45.15 -59.14 78.39
N LEU A 41 44.25 -59.86 77.70
CA LEU A 41 42.86 -60.03 78.14
C LEU A 41 42.80 -61.04 79.31
N PRO A 42 42.46 -60.63 80.54
CA PRO A 42 42.46 -61.54 81.69
C PRO A 42 41.21 -62.42 81.67
N THR A 43 41.34 -63.65 82.21
CA THR A 43 40.19 -64.53 82.46
C THR A 43 39.70 -64.32 83.90
N PRO A 44 38.46 -63.84 84.10
CA PRO A 44 37.92 -63.62 85.45
C PRO A 44 37.89 -64.90 86.28
N SER A 45 38.30 -64.81 87.54
CA SER A 45 38.33 -65.92 88.50
C SER A 45 37.67 -65.52 89.83
N PRO A 46 36.84 -66.40 90.43
CA PRO A 46 36.21 -66.12 91.72
C PRO A 46 37.18 -65.84 92.87
N ALA A 47 38.43 -66.31 92.80
CA ALA A 47 39.44 -66.10 93.84
C ALA A 47 40.10 -64.70 93.79
N GLN A 48 39.81 -63.88 92.77
CA GLN A 48 40.41 -62.55 92.65
C GLN A 48 39.93 -61.60 93.75
N THR A 49 40.88 -60.90 94.36
CA THR A 49 40.64 -59.86 95.37
C THR A 49 40.88 -58.45 94.83
N GLN A 50 41.58 -58.33 93.71
CA GLN A 50 41.87 -57.09 92.98
C GLN A 50 41.99 -57.37 91.47
N LEU A 51 41.94 -56.30 90.66
CA LEU A 51 42.20 -56.37 89.22
C LEU A 51 43.68 -56.70 88.95
N VAL A 52 43.98 -57.25 87.77
CA VAL A 52 45.36 -57.56 87.37
C VAL A 52 46.18 -56.28 87.26
N ASN A 53 45.61 -55.23 86.67
CA ASN A 53 46.20 -53.89 86.67
C ASN A 53 45.09 -52.81 86.60
N GLU A 54 44.79 -52.20 87.75
CA GLU A 54 43.76 -51.17 87.88
C GLU A 54 44.25 -49.83 87.30
N GLN A 55 43.52 -49.30 86.31
CA GLN A 55 43.82 -48.03 85.66
C GLN A 55 42.93 -46.89 86.16
N ARG A 56 41.68 -47.20 86.51
CA ARG A 56 40.72 -46.20 86.99
C ARG A 56 39.82 -46.77 88.08
N ARG A 57 39.55 -45.94 89.08
CA ARG A 57 38.51 -46.12 90.10
C ARG A 57 37.62 -44.90 90.15
N ALA A 58 36.31 -45.08 90.01
CA ALA A 58 35.36 -44.00 90.19
C ALA A 58 34.05 -44.51 90.80
N THR A 59 33.22 -43.60 91.29
CA THR A 59 31.90 -43.96 91.85
C THR A 59 30.94 -44.40 90.74
N LEU A 60 29.97 -45.25 91.09
CA LEU A 60 28.91 -45.67 90.16
C LEU A 60 27.94 -44.51 89.86
N ASN A 61 27.55 -44.40 88.58
CA ASN A 61 26.51 -43.47 88.13
C ASN A 61 25.11 -44.07 88.31
N ALA A 62 24.94 -45.34 87.92
CA ALA A 62 23.69 -46.06 88.12
C ALA A 62 23.95 -47.52 88.54
N LEU A 63 23.07 -48.02 89.40
CA LEU A 63 22.96 -49.40 89.80
C LEU A 63 21.46 -49.73 89.85
N THR A 64 20.98 -50.41 88.82
CA THR A 64 19.55 -50.69 88.60
C THR A 64 19.32 -52.19 88.40
N ILE A 65 18.07 -52.63 88.59
CA ILE A 65 17.64 -54.00 88.27
C ILE A 65 17.21 -54.01 86.80
N ASP A 66 17.57 -55.06 86.06
CA ASP A 66 17.12 -55.23 84.69
C ASP A 66 15.58 -55.36 84.64
N PRO A 67 14.84 -54.53 83.87
CA PRO A 67 13.39 -54.62 83.77
C PRO A 67 12.87 -55.98 83.27
N SER A 68 13.69 -56.73 82.53
CA SER A 68 13.34 -58.03 81.95
C SER A 68 13.87 -59.22 82.76
N ASN A 69 14.82 -59.02 83.69
CA ASN A 69 15.33 -60.10 84.55
C ASN A 69 15.61 -59.62 85.99
N PRO A 70 14.73 -59.95 86.97
CA PRO A 70 14.83 -59.46 88.35
C PRO A 70 16.08 -59.92 89.12
N HIS A 71 16.85 -60.89 88.62
CA HIS A 71 18.08 -61.41 89.26
C HIS A 71 19.37 -60.79 88.69
N GLN A 72 19.25 -59.92 87.69
CA GLN A 72 20.38 -59.22 87.09
C GLN A 72 20.42 -57.77 87.55
N ILE A 73 21.62 -57.34 87.96
CA ILE A 73 21.89 -55.95 88.31
C ILE A 73 22.79 -55.37 87.24
N ILE A 74 22.41 -54.18 86.77
CA ILE A 74 23.14 -53.39 85.80
C ILE A 74 23.87 -52.28 86.56
N ALA A 75 25.19 -52.39 86.61
CA ALA A 75 26.07 -51.36 87.13
C ALA A 75 26.61 -50.53 85.97
N GLU A 76 26.48 -49.21 86.06
CA GLU A 76 26.90 -48.28 85.03
C GLU A 76 27.83 -47.21 85.59
N GLN A 77 28.86 -46.92 84.82
CA GLN A 77 29.74 -45.80 85.05
C GLN A 77 30.06 -45.11 83.73
N ILE A 78 30.02 -43.78 83.75
CA ILE A 78 30.45 -42.95 82.63
C ILE A 78 31.90 -42.54 82.87
N ILE A 79 32.76 -42.90 81.93
CA ILE A 79 34.14 -42.42 81.85
C ILE A 79 34.10 -41.16 80.99
N SER A 80 34.39 -40.01 81.60
CA SER A 80 34.44 -38.71 80.92
C SER A 80 35.56 -38.65 79.87
N GLU A 81 35.49 -37.65 79.02
CA GLU A 81 36.50 -37.37 78.00
C GLU A 81 37.89 -36.96 78.55
N THR A 82 37.94 -36.49 79.81
CA THR A 82 39.17 -36.00 80.46
C THR A 82 40.07 -37.11 81.02
N GLU A 83 39.59 -38.35 81.02
CA GLU A 83 40.29 -39.50 81.59
C GLU A 83 40.36 -40.63 80.56
N GLY A 84 41.56 -41.19 80.36
CA GLY A 84 41.84 -42.20 79.35
C GLY A 84 43.35 -42.41 79.17
N GLY A 85 43.76 -42.90 78.01
CA GLY A 85 45.14 -43.24 77.67
C GLY A 85 45.48 -44.73 77.85
N TRP A 86 44.49 -45.57 78.16
CA TRP A 86 44.66 -46.98 78.50
C TRP A 86 43.58 -47.88 77.87
N TRP A 87 43.87 -49.17 77.78
CA TRP A 87 42.94 -50.18 77.28
C TRP A 87 42.00 -50.64 78.38
N ILE A 88 40.73 -50.83 78.05
CA ILE A 88 39.71 -51.39 78.94
C ILE A 88 39.58 -52.88 78.61
N ARG A 89 39.90 -53.74 79.57
CA ARG A 89 39.89 -55.21 79.40
C ARG A 89 39.26 -55.94 80.58
N GLU A 90 39.37 -55.39 81.77
CA GLU A 90 38.73 -55.90 82.98
C GLU A 90 37.95 -54.79 83.69
N ILE A 91 36.82 -55.18 84.28
CA ILE A 91 35.93 -54.30 85.03
C ILE A 91 35.65 -54.99 86.36
N GLY A 92 35.75 -54.25 87.45
CA GLY A 92 35.40 -54.72 88.79
C GLY A 92 34.41 -53.80 89.48
N LEU A 93 33.67 -54.37 90.43
CA LEU A 93 32.76 -53.62 91.30
C LEU A 93 33.24 -53.75 92.74
N LEU A 94 33.41 -52.61 93.41
CA LEU A 94 33.86 -52.54 94.79
C LEU A 94 32.74 -52.11 95.73
N ASN A 95 32.72 -52.66 96.93
CA ASN A 95 31.88 -52.16 98.01
C ASN A 95 32.50 -50.92 98.69
N LYS A 96 31.77 -50.30 99.62
CA LYS A 96 32.24 -49.17 100.42
C LYS A 96 33.53 -49.45 101.22
N ALA A 97 33.80 -50.71 101.57
CA ALA A 97 35.03 -51.11 102.24
C ALA A 97 36.23 -51.32 101.28
N GLY A 98 36.02 -51.14 99.97
CA GLY A 98 37.05 -51.32 98.95
C GLY A 98 37.26 -52.78 98.53
N GLU A 99 36.40 -53.71 98.94
CA GLU A 99 36.49 -55.12 98.61
C GLU A 99 35.88 -55.42 97.23
N LEU A 100 36.55 -56.26 96.43
CA LEU A 100 36.08 -56.64 95.09
C LEU A 100 34.92 -57.63 95.16
N ILE A 101 33.74 -57.18 94.73
CA ILE A 101 32.48 -57.93 94.78
C ILE A 101 32.23 -58.71 93.50
N ALA A 102 32.42 -58.08 92.36
CA ALA A 102 32.21 -58.71 91.06
C ALA A 102 33.33 -58.32 90.11
N ILE A 103 33.67 -59.23 89.20
CA ILE A 103 34.67 -59.01 88.17
C ILE A 103 34.17 -59.51 86.82
N ALA A 104 34.45 -58.76 85.77
CA ALA A 104 34.13 -59.09 84.39
C ALA A 104 35.32 -58.82 83.49
N ASN A 105 35.43 -59.62 82.43
CA ASN A 105 36.23 -59.25 81.27
C ASN A 105 35.33 -58.61 80.22
N CYS A 106 35.91 -57.72 79.42
CA CYS A 106 35.21 -57.07 78.31
C CYS A 106 36.07 -57.11 77.05
N PRO A 107 35.47 -56.95 75.86
CA PRO A 107 36.23 -56.77 74.63
C PRO A 107 37.24 -55.63 74.78
N GLU A 108 38.46 -55.82 74.26
CA GLU A 108 39.52 -54.83 74.36
C GLU A 108 39.09 -53.53 73.66
N SER A 109 38.92 -52.46 74.44
CA SER A 109 38.50 -51.16 73.94
C SER A 109 39.49 -50.11 74.41
N TYR A 110 40.12 -49.39 73.48
CA TYR A 110 40.97 -48.27 73.84
C TYR A 110 40.14 -47.03 74.19
N LYS A 111 40.41 -46.44 75.37
CA LYS A 111 39.78 -45.20 75.80
C LYS A 111 40.81 -44.06 75.67
N PRO A 112 40.73 -43.23 74.63
CA PRO A 112 41.66 -42.11 74.46
C PRO A 112 41.45 -41.05 75.55
N GLN A 113 42.53 -40.35 75.89
CA GLN A 113 42.50 -39.11 76.69
C GLN A 113 42.43 -37.88 75.76
N MET A 114 41.87 -36.77 76.26
CA MET A 114 41.67 -35.56 75.45
C MET A 114 42.98 -35.04 74.83
N GLN A 115 44.13 -35.19 75.50
CA GLN A 115 45.45 -34.77 74.98
C GLN A 115 45.88 -35.56 73.72
N GLU A 116 45.30 -36.73 73.47
CA GLU A 116 45.54 -37.53 72.25
C GLU A 116 44.66 -37.06 71.06
N GLY A 117 43.90 -35.98 71.23
CA GLY A 117 43.09 -35.37 70.17
C GLY A 117 41.68 -35.97 70.01
N SER A 118 41.26 -36.89 70.88
CA SER A 118 39.93 -37.51 70.85
C SER A 118 39.30 -37.59 72.24
N GLY A 119 38.55 -36.55 72.63
CA GLY A 119 37.73 -36.55 73.84
C GLY A 119 36.49 -37.42 73.69
N ARG A 120 36.59 -38.72 73.99
CA ARG A 120 35.44 -39.65 73.92
C ARG A 120 34.85 -39.86 75.31
N THR A 121 33.56 -39.61 75.51
CA THR A 121 32.85 -40.09 76.72
C THR A 121 32.37 -41.52 76.48
N GLN A 122 32.65 -42.45 77.40
CA GLN A 122 32.30 -43.86 77.24
C GLN A 122 31.51 -44.37 78.45
N LEU A 123 30.32 -44.92 78.19
CA LEU A 123 29.52 -45.60 79.20
C LEU A 123 30.01 -47.05 79.32
N ILE A 124 30.48 -47.42 80.50
CA ILE A 124 30.81 -48.81 80.85
C ILE A 124 29.64 -49.38 81.63
N ARG A 125 29.10 -50.48 81.11
CA ARG A 125 27.99 -51.22 81.70
C ARG A 125 28.46 -52.62 82.03
N MET A 126 28.36 -52.99 83.31
CA MET A 126 28.59 -54.34 83.80
C MET A 126 27.28 -54.93 84.29
N ILE A 127 26.86 -56.03 83.68
CA ILE A 127 25.68 -56.79 84.11
C ILE A 127 26.18 -58.03 84.84
N PHE A 128 25.73 -58.22 86.08
CA PHE A 128 26.08 -59.38 86.88
C PHE A 128 24.85 -59.95 87.58
N MET A 129 24.90 -61.25 87.85
CA MET A 129 23.78 -61.97 88.45
C MET A 129 24.01 -62.16 89.95
N VAL A 130 22.95 -61.96 90.73
CA VAL A 130 22.94 -62.17 92.18
C VAL A 130 21.83 -63.13 92.57
N SER A 131 22.01 -63.84 93.68
CA SER A 131 20.96 -64.71 94.22
C SER A 131 19.75 -63.92 94.73
N SER A 132 19.95 -62.69 95.20
CA SER A 132 18.89 -61.76 95.61
C SER A 132 19.29 -60.30 95.35
N THR A 133 18.46 -59.57 94.62
CA THR A 133 18.64 -58.13 94.36
C THR A 133 18.21 -57.25 95.53
N ALA A 134 17.40 -57.77 96.46
CA ALA A 134 16.97 -57.06 97.66
C ALA A 134 18.13 -56.75 98.64
N SER A 135 19.20 -57.53 98.56
CA SER A 135 20.39 -57.43 99.40
C SER A 135 21.43 -56.43 98.86
N VAL A 136 21.11 -55.68 97.81
CA VAL A 136 21.98 -54.68 97.19
C VAL A 136 21.30 -53.30 97.23
N MET A 137 22.04 -52.26 97.60
CA MET A 137 21.51 -50.89 97.59
C MET A 137 21.57 -50.31 96.17
N LEU A 138 20.41 -50.12 95.54
CA LEU A 138 20.31 -49.46 94.24
C LEU A 138 20.66 -47.98 94.34
N LYS A 139 21.34 -47.46 93.32
CA LYS A 139 21.76 -46.06 93.26
C LYS A 139 21.46 -45.51 91.89
N ILE A 140 20.67 -44.46 91.80
CA ILE A 140 20.43 -43.75 90.53
C ILE A 140 20.91 -42.32 90.74
N ILE A 141 22.00 -41.95 90.06
CA ILE A 141 22.36 -40.55 89.87
C ILE A 141 21.97 -40.22 88.42
N PRO A 142 20.99 -39.33 88.20
CA PRO A 142 20.60 -38.93 86.84
C PRO A 142 21.82 -38.40 86.09
N SER A 143 22.14 -39.01 84.95
CA SER A 143 23.16 -38.50 84.04
C SER A 143 22.52 -37.50 83.06
N ALA A 144 23.30 -36.53 82.58
CA ALA A 144 22.83 -35.48 81.66
C ALA A 144 22.11 -36.04 80.41
N VAL A 145 22.46 -37.26 79.99
CA VAL A 145 21.87 -37.94 78.82
C VAL A 145 20.42 -38.37 79.06
N LEU A 146 20.07 -38.77 80.29
CA LEU A 146 18.69 -39.17 80.61
C LEU A 146 17.77 -37.95 80.76
N THR A 147 18.29 -36.85 81.31
CA THR A 147 17.60 -35.55 81.34
C THR A 147 17.29 -35.06 79.94
N ALA A 148 18.19 -35.25 78.98
CA ALA A 148 17.98 -34.87 77.58
C ALA A 148 16.83 -35.64 76.91
N ARG A 149 16.59 -36.90 77.28
CA ARG A 149 15.51 -37.72 76.70
C ARG A 149 14.13 -37.29 77.20
N ASN A 150 13.97 -37.12 78.51
CA ASN A 150 12.69 -36.64 79.06
C ASN A 150 12.36 -35.22 78.58
N TYR A 151 13.39 -34.37 78.43
CA TYR A 151 13.23 -33.07 77.80
C TYR A 151 12.69 -33.18 76.37
N ALA A 152 13.14 -34.17 75.58
CA ALA A 152 12.65 -34.36 74.22
C ALA A 152 11.17 -34.80 74.17
N ASP A 153 10.74 -35.68 75.07
CA ASP A 153 9.35 -36.16 75.13
C ASP A 153 8.38 -35.04 75.60
N ASP A 154 8.74 -34.28 76.63
CA ASP A 154 7.94 -33.14 77.10
C ASP A 154 7.83 -32.06 76.01
N LYS A 155 8.92 -31.80 75.29
CA LYS A 155 8.92 -30.88 74.16
C LYS A 155 8.05 -31.35 73.00
N ALA A 156 7.94 -32.66 72.76
CA ALA A 156 7.05 -33.19 71.72
C ALA A 156 5.56 -32.95 72.04
N ILE A 157 5.17 -33.08 73.31
CA ILE A 157 3.80 -32.80 73.77
C ILE A 157 3.49 -31.30 73.68
N GLU A 158 4.41 -30.44 74.13
CA GLU A 158 4.28 -28.98 74.02
C GLU A 158 4.09 -28.54 72.56
N VAL A 159 4.89 -29.09 71.64
CA VAL A 159 4.78 -28.81 70.21
C VAL A 159 3.45 -29.29 69.64
N LYS A 160 2.94 -30.46 70.03
CA LYS A 160 1.65 -30.96 69.57
C LYS A 160 0.51 -30.02 69.98
N THR A 161 0.45 -29.64 71.26
CA THR A 161 -0.58 -28.73 71.78
C THR A 161 -0.52 -27.38 71.05
N TYR A 162 0.68 -26.84 70.84
CA TYR A 162 0.86 -25.61 70.09
C TYR A 162 0.36 -25.71 68.64
N ILE A 163 0.62 -26.82 67.95
CA ILE A 163 0.12 -27.05 66.57
C ILE A 163 -1.41 -27.15 66.55
N ASP A 164 -2.01 -27.88 67.48
CA ASP A 164 -3.46 -28.04 67.54
C ASP A 164 -4.16 -26.68 67.78
N GLU A 165 -3.63 -25.85 68.68
CA GLU A 165 -4.11 -24.49 68.93
C GLU A 165 -3.98 -23.61 67.67
N LEU A 166 -2.86 -23.68 66.97
CA LEU A 166 -2.66 -22.95 65.71
C LEU A 166 -3.63 -23.41 64.60
N MET A 167 -3.93 -24.71 64.51
CA MET A 167 -4.86 -25.23 63.51
C MET A 167 -6.30 -24.79 63.76
N ILE A 168 -6.74 -24.82 65.03
CA ILE A 168 -8.07 -24.30 65.42
C ILE A 168 -8.13 -22.79 65.15
N ALA A 169 -7.07 -22.05 65.44
CA ALA A 169 -6.98 -20.63 65.13
C ALA A 169 -7.04 -20.38 63.61
N HIS A 170 -6.37 -21.21 62.80
CA HIS A 170 -6.40 -21.11 61.35
C HIS A 170 -7.79 -21.39 60.75
N GLU A 171 -8.46 -22.47 61.17
CA GLU A 171 -9.80 -22.85 60.71
C GLU A 171 -10.86 -21.77 61.00
N ASN A 172 -10.76 -21.12 62.15
CA ASN A 172 -11.65 -20.01 62.53
C ASN A 172 -11.20 -18.66 61.96
N SER A 173 -10.05 -18.61 61.30
CA SER A 173 -9.55 -17.39 60.66
C SER A 173 -9.87 -17.38 59.18
N CYS A 174 -10.03 -16.18 58.62
CA CYS A 174 -9.96 -15.94 57.19
C CYS A 174 -8.58 -15.41 56.78
N ASN A 175 -7.51 -15.75 57.53
CA ASN A 175 -6.16 -15.22 57.30
C ASN A 175 -5.47 -15.97 56.15
N HIS A 176 -6.04 -15.85 54.97
CA HIS A 176 -5.50 -16.32 53.70
C HIS A 176 -5.16 -15.12 52.82
N PRO A 177 -4.18 -15.27 51.91
CA PRO A 177 -3.90 -14.22 50.94
C PRO A 177 -5.14 -13.93 50.07
N ASP A 178 -5.34 -12.65 49.77
CA ASP A 178 -6.36 -12.24 48.81
C ASP A 178 -6.06 -12.82 47.43
N ALA A 179 -7.11 -13.13 46.67
CA ALA A 179 -6.97 -13.59 45.30
C ALA A 179 -6.39 -12.48 44.43
N SER A 180 -5.59 -12.87 43.43
CA SER A 180 -5.12 -11.98 42.37
C SER A 180 -5.41 -12.60 41.00
N LEU A 181 -5.13 -11.85 39.94
CA LEU A 181 -5.27 -12.33 38.56
C LEU A 181 -4.45 -13.59 38.25
N TYR A 182 -3.41 -13.87 39.04
CA TYR A 182 -2.44 -14.95 38.79
C TYR A 182 -2.34 -15.97 39.93
N ALA A 183 -2.96 -15.71 41.08
CA ALA A 183 -2.90 -16.59 42.24
C ALA A 183 -4.27 -16.73 42.90
N LYS A 184 -4.63 -17.98 43.26
CA LYS A 184 -5.88 -18.30 43.97
C LYS A 184 -5.82 -17.76 45.41
N GLY A 185 -6.93 -17.22 45.91
CA GLY A 185 -7.08 -16.67 47.27
C GLY A 185 -8.55 -16.36 47.59
N PHE A 186 -8.81 -15.62 48.66
CA PHE A 186 -10.17 -15.13 48.96
C PHE A 186 -10.47 -13.80 48.28
N THR A 187 -11.74 -13.56 47.93
CA THR A 187 -12.16 -12.30 47.30
C THR A 187 -13.47 -11.84 47.92
N ARG A 188 -13.60 -10.54 48.13
CA ARG A 188 -14.84 -9.90 48.56
C ARG A 188 -15.74 -9.65 47.34
N LEU A 189 -17.04 -9.82 47.49
CA LEU A 189 -18.00 -9.68 46.39
C LEU A 189 -18.62 -8.27 46.38
N ASN A 190 -18.72 -7.67 45.19
CA ASN A 190 -19.32 -6.34 44.99
C ASN A 190 -20.49 -6.38 43.98
N ASN A 191 -21.57 -5.66 44.30
CA ASN A 191 -22.80 -5.55 43.50
C ASN A 191 -22.91 -4.24 42.70
N ASP A 192 -21.91 -3.36 42.80
CA ASP A 192 -21.85 -2.06 42.15
C ASP A 192 -21.21 -2.18 40.76
N ILE A 193 -21.51 -1.21 39.89
CA ILE A 193 -21.10 -1.24 38.46
C ILE A 193 -20.15 -0.10 38.08
N ASP A 194 -19.90 0.79 39.03
CA ASP A 194 -19.05 1.99 38.96
C ASP A 194 -17.95 1.96 40.03
N SER A 195 -17.78 0.82 40.72
CA SER A 195 -16.71 0.64 41.70
C SER A 195 -15.35 0.59 41.02
N HIS A 196 -14.38 1.30 41.60
CA HIS A 196 -12.97 1.31 41.19
C HIS A 196 -12.09 0.42 42.07
N ILE A 197 -12.70 -0.44 42.90
CA ILE A 197 -11.98 -1.31 43.81
C ILE A 197 -11.48 -2.55 43.06
N GLU A 198 -10.17 -2.74 43.00
CA GLU A 198 -9.52 -3.87 42.30
C GLU A 198 -9.39 -5.14 43.15
N THR A 199 -9.73 -5.05 44.44
CA THR A 199 -9.64 -6.16 45.41
C THR A 199 -10.97 -6.91 45.60
N GLU A 200 -11.98 -6.61 44.79
CA GLU A 200 -13.33 -7.18 44.88
C GLU A 200 -13.77 -7.78 43.54
N ALA A 201 -14.53 -8.88 43.59
CA ALA A 201 -15.06 -9.55 42.41
C ALA A 201 -16.53 -9.16 42.17
N ALA A 202 -16.87 -8.94 40.91
CA ALA A 202 -18.24 -8.63 40.49
C ALA A 202 -19.17 -9.85 40.71
N THR A 203 -20.34 -9.61 41.28
CA THR A 203 -21.40 -10.63 41.38
C THR A 203 -22.19 -10.76 40.07
N PRO A 204 -22.96 -11.85 39.86
CA PRO A 204 -23.94 -11.93 38.77
C PRO A 204 -24.92 -10.74 38.73
N LYS A 205 -25.24 -10.16 39.89
CA LYS A 205 -26.10 -8.98 40.00
C LYS A 205 -25.41 -7.71 39.48
N ALA A 206 -24.12 -7.51 39.77
CA ALA A 206 -23.34 -6.42 39.19
C ALA A 206 -23.28 -6.55 37.65
N VAL A 207 -23.01 -7.75 37.14
CA VAL A 207 -22.97 -8.01 35.70
C VAL A 207 -24.31 -7.70 35.04
N GLN A 208 -25.43 -8.16 35.61
CA GLN A 208 -26.76 -7.86 35.08
C GLN A 208 -27.07 -6.36 35.07
N LYS A 209 -26.73 -5.63 36.15
CA LYS A 209 -26.91 -4.17 36.21
C LYS A 209 -26.10 -3.46 35.11
N ALA A 210 -24.84 -3.85 34.91
CA ALA A 210 -23.96 -3.23 33.91
C ALA A 210 -24.48 -3.47 32.48
N VAL A 211 -24.92 -4.69 32.19
CA VAL A 211 -25.53 -5.04 30.89
C VAL A 211 -26.79 -4.22 30.65
N ASN A 212 -27.70 -4.13 31.63
CA ASN A 212 -28.93 -3.37 31.49
C ASN A 212 -28.64 -1.87 31.28
N ALA A 213 -27.66 -1.30 31.99
CA ALA A 213 -27.24 0.09 31.80
C ALA A 213 -26.68 0.33 30.39
N ALA A 214 -25.83 -0.57 29.88
CA ALA A 214 -25.28 -0.48 28.52
C ALA A 214 -26.37 -0.60 27.44
N VAL A 215 -27.30 -1.54 27.59
CA VAL A 215 -28.44 -1.70 26.67
C VAL A 215 -29.31 -0.45 26.66
N ALA A 216 -29.61 0.13 27.83
CA ALA A 216 -30.39 1.37 27.92
C ALA A 216 -29.68 2.56 27.25
N LEU A 217 -28.36 2.71 27.42
CA LEU A 217 -27.58 3.75 26.73
C LEU A 217 -27.60 3.57 25.21
N MET A 218 -27.48 2.34 24.72
CA MET A 218 -27.53 2.04 23.28
C MET A 218 -28.93 2.29 22.70
N SER A 219 -29.98 1.87 23.39
CA SER A 219 -31.37 2.17 23.00
C SER A 219 -31.61 3.68 22.94
N ASN A 220 -31.21 4.42 23.98
CA ASN A 220 -31.31 5.88 23.99
C ASN A 220 -30.52 6.51 22.84
N HIS A 221 -29.34 6.00 22.52
CA HIS A 221 -28.54 6.48 21.39
C HIS A 221 -29.24 6.25 20.04
N LEU A 222 -29.87 5.09 19.85
CA LEU A 222 -30.63 4.77 18.63
C LEU A 222 -31.91 5.60 18.50
N ASP A 223 -32.59 5.86 19.62
CA ASP A 223 -33.84 6.63 19.64
C ASP A 223 -33.61 8.14 19.61
N THR A 224 -32.42 8.61 19.98
CA THR A 224 -32.06 10.03 19.95
C THR A 224 -31.90 10.49 18.49
N PRO A 225 -32.68 11.48 18.03
CA PRO A 225 -32.47 12.05 16.71
C PRO A 225 -31.11 12.75 16.64
N TYR A 226 -30.26 12.29 15.73
CA TYR A 226 -28.93 12.85 15.47
C TYR A 226 -27.94 12.74 16.65
N PRO A 227 -27.61 11.52 17.11
CA PRO A 227 -26.81 11.31 18.32
C PRO A 227 -25.32 11.65 18.16
N HIS A 228 -24.88 11.98 16.94
CA HIS A 228 -23.50 12.33 16.61
C HIS A 228 -23.46 13.71 15.93
N SER A 229 -23.21 14.75 16.73
CA SER A 229 -23.10 16.13 16.24
C SER A 229 -21.85 16.36 15.38
N GLN A 230 -20.86 15.47 15.42
CA GLN A 230 -19.63 15.57 14.62
C GLN A 230 -19.81 15.14 13.15
N TYR A 231 -20.84 14.36 12.82
CA TYR A 231 -21.11 13.93 11.46
C TYR A 231 -22.18 14.83 10.84
N LEU A 232 -21.86 15.49 9.73
CA LEU A 232 -22.88 16.27 9.04
C LEU A 232 -23.93 15.33 8.45
N LEU A 233 -25.20 15.66 8.69
CA LEU A 233 -26.33 14.94 8.12
C LEU A 233 -26.42 15.32 6.65
N ALA A 234 -26.53 14.36 5.75
CA ALA A 234 -26.69 14.67 4.32
C ALA A 234 -27.88 15.62 4.04
N SER A 235 -28.96 15.52 4.84
CA SER A 235 -30.14 16.40 4.76
C SER A 235 -29.96 17.77 5.42
N LYS A 236 -28.91 17.98 6.22
CA LYS A 236 -28.56 19.26 6.84
C LYS A 236 -27.15 19.74 6.48
N ASN A 237 -26.53 19.12 5.48
CA ASN A 237 -25.23 19.57 4.97
C ASN A 237 -25.39 21.02 4.54
N LEU A 238 -24.62 21.91 5.16
CA LEU A 238 -24.63 23.35 4.85
C LEU A 238 -25.93 24.06 5.27
N PHE A 239 -26.83 23.43 6.04
CA PHE A 239 -28.10 24.02 6.47
C PHE A 239 -27.93 25.02 7.62
N ASP A 240 -26.85 24.88 8.38
CA ASP A 240 -26.42 25.77 9.46
C ASP A 240 -25.64 27.00 8.94
N LEU A 241 -25.38 27.07 7.63
CA LEU A 241 -24.74 28.24 7.04
C LEU A 241 -25.71 29.41 6.95
N ASN A 242 -25.55 30.32 7.89
CA ASN A 242 -26.29 31.57 7.96
C ASN A 242 -26.02 32.47 6.73
N ASP A 243 -24.84 32.34 6.12
CA ASP A 243 -24.46 33.02 4.90
C ASP A 243 -24.15 32.00 3.79
N THR A 244 -25.21 31.60 3.09
CA THR A 244 -25.09 30.65 1.97
C THR A 244 -24.29 31.21 0.80
N GLU A 245 -24.16 32.54 0.67
CA GLU A 245 -23.41 33.19 -0.40
C GLU A 245 -21.91 33.10 -0.15
N ALA A 246 -21.46 33.46 1.05
CA ALA A 246 -20.05 33.29 1.45
C ALA A 246 -19.62 31.81 1.37
N ALA A 247 -20.49 30.88 1.75
CA ALA A 247 -20.21 29.45 1.65
C ALA A 247 -20.02 28.98 0.20
N ARG A 248 -20.89 29.41 -0.72
CA ARG A 248 -20.72 29.09 -2.15
C ARG A 248 -19.41 29.66 -2.70
N ILE A 249 -19.07 30.90 -2.34
CA ILE A 249 -17.81 31.55 -2.77
C ILE A 249 -16.60 30.76 -2.26
N ASN A 250 -16.58 30.38 -0.98
CA ASN A 250 -15.46 29.64 -0.38
C ASN A 250 -15.27 28.25 -0.99
N LEU A 251 -16.37 27.61 -1.39
CA LEU A 251 -16.34 26.34 -2.12
C LEU A 251 -16.06 26.50 -3.62
N GLN A 252 -15.83 27.74 -4.09
CA GLN A 252 -15.63 28.09 -5.50
C GLN A 252 -16.80 27.62 -6.38
N LEU A 253 -17.99 27.54 -5.81
CA LEU A 253 -19.22 27.22 -6.52
C LEU A 253 -19.66 28.49 -7.25
N GLY A 254 -19.58 28.47 -8.58
CA GLY A 254 -20.01 29.59 -9.42
C GLY A 254 -21.51 29.85 -9.35
N SER A 255 -21.97 30.87 -10.09
CA SER A 255 -23.39 31.28 -10.15
C SER A 255 -24.35 30.20 -10.66
N ALA A 256 -23.85 29.11 -11.24
CA ALA A 256 -24.65 27.94 -11.59
C ALA A 256 -25.30 27.29 -10.36
N ALA A 257 -24.65 27.32 -9.19
CA ALA A 257 -25.14 26.67 -7.97
C ALA A 257 -26.39 27.33 -7.35
N THR A 258 -26.78 28.51 -7.82
CA THR A 258 -28.01 29.21 -7.39
C THR A 258 -29.14 29.12 -8.39
N ARG A 259 -28.91 28.50 -9.56
CA ARG A 259 -29.89 28.41 -10.64
C ARG A 259 -30.55 27.04 -10.60
N ASN A 260 -31.87 27.02 -10.78
CA ASN A 260 -32.61 25.78 -11.02
C ASN A 260 -32.20 25.17 -12.37
N VAL A 261 -32.50 23.89 -12.58
CA VAL A 261 -32.37 23.22 -13.88
C VAL A 261 -33.76 23.10 -14.51
N GLY A 262 -33.94 23.58 -15.73
CA GLY A 262 -35.26 23.59 -16.39
C GLY A 262 -35.25 24.21 -17.79
N ASP A 263 -36.40 24.76 -18.20
CA ASP A 263 -36.64 25.41 -19.50
C ASP A 263 -37.09 26.88 -19.38
N GLU A 264 -36.95 27.49 -18.19
CA GLU A 264 -37.27 28.90 -17.97
C GLU A 264 -36.04 29.82 -18.10
N ARG A 265 -36.30 31.14 -18.11
CA ARG A 265 -35.24 32.16 -18.14
C ARG A 265 -34.46 32.11 -16.82
N ASP A 266 -33.14 32.29 -16.91
CA ASP A 266 -32.23 32.30 -15.76
C ASP A 266 -32.09 30.94 -15.04
N GLU A 267 -32.47 29.84 -15.70
CA GLU A 267 -32.20 28.45 -15.28
C GLU A 267 -31.04 27.82 -16.07
N LEU A 268 -30.37 26.81 -15.50
CA LEU A 268 -29.48 25.94 -16.25
C LEU A 268 -30.32 25.05 -17.18
N MET A 269 -29.87 24.84 -18.41
CA MET A 269 -30.63 24.02 -19.35
C MET A 269 -30.68 22.56 -18.91
N ALA A 270 -31.89 22.02 -18.77
CA ALA A 270 -32.09 20.59 -18.57
C ALA A 270 -31.70 19.79 -19.82
N VAL A 271 -31.24 18.54 -19.65
CA VAL A 271 -30.99 17.65 -20.79
C VAL A 271 -32.30 17.41 -21.54
N GLY A 272 -32.30 17.65 -22.86
CA GLY A 272 -33.49 17.60 -23.71
C GLY A 272 -34.22 18.94 -23.86
N ALA A 273 -33.91 19.95 -23.04
CA ALA A 273 -34.54 21.27 -23.12
C ALA A 273 -34.29 21.90 -24.50
N PHE A 274 -35.35 22.47 -25.08
CA PHE A 274 -35.31 23.09 -26.42
C PHE A 274 -34.76 22.17 -27.52
N GLY A 275 -34.84 20.83 -27.34
CA GLY A 275 -34.34 19.84 -28.30
C GLY A 275 -32.83 19.62 -28.27
N TRP A 276 -32.12 20.12 -27.25
CA TRP A 276 -30.68 19.93 -27.07
C TRP A 276 -30.36 18.78 -26.11
N GLY A 277 -29.39 17.93 -26.46
CA GLY A 277 -29.00 16.79 -25.62
C GLY A 277 -29.94 15.57 -25.71
N GLY A 278 -30.83 15.53 -26.72
CA GLY A 278 -31.74 14.42 -27.01
C GLY A 278 -32.30 14.52 -28.44
N PRO A 279 -33.34 13.73 -28.79
CA PRO A 279 -34.04 13.86 -30.07
C PRO A 279 -34.60 15.28 -30.26
N CYS A 280 -34.57 15.79 -31.49
CA CYS A 280 -35.16 17.08 -31.82
C CYS A 280 -36.68 17.08 -31.59
N ILE A 281 -37.23 18.26 -31.30
CA ILE A 281 -38.67 18.44 -31.08
C ILE A 281 -39.40 18.35 -32.43
N ILE A 282 -40.43 17.51 -32.54
CA ILE A 282 -41.20 17.39 -33.78
C ILE A 282 -42.02 18.66 -34.01
N ALA A 283 -41.80 19.36 -35.12
CA ALA A 283 -42.56 20.55 -35.51
C ALA A 283 -43.90 20.16 -36.17
N SER A 284 -44.80 19.54 -35.40
CA SER A 284 -46.07 18.99 -35.88
C SER A 284 -47.04 20.05 -36.43
N ALA A 285 -47.00 21.27 -35.90
CA ALA A 285 -47.79 22.42 -36.38
C ALA A 285 -47.20 23.09 -37.64
N GLY A 286 -46.07 22.60 -38.15
CA GLY A 286 -45.34 23.17 -39.27
C GLY A 286 -44.31 24.22 -38.85
N ILE A 287 -43.29 24.40 -39.69
CA ILE A 287 -42.10 25.17 -39.33
C ILE A 287 -42.32 26.68 -39.18
N ASN A 288 -43.38 27.23 -39.78
CA ASN A 288 -43.72 28.65 -39.62
C ASN A 288 -44.41 28.95 -38.27
N ALA A 289 -44.92 27.93 -37.58
CA ALA A 289 -45.64 28.06 -36.32
C ALA A 289 -44.72 27.98 -35.09
N LEU A 290 -43.42 27.81 -35.30
CA LEU A 290 -42.44 27.76 -34.22
C LEU A 290 -42.30 29.13 -33.55
N THR A 291 -42.50 29.17 -32.23
CA THR A 291 -42.44 30.39 -31.41
C THR A 291 -41.37 30.34 -30.32
N LYS A 292 -40.77 29.17 -30.08
CA LYS A 292 -39.71 28.97 -29.09
C LYS A 292 -38.39 28.66 -29.79
N THR A 293 -37.30 29.20 -29.28
CA THR A 293 -35.95 28.84 -29.74
C THR A 293 -35.67 27.37 -29.44
N GLY A 294 -35.08 26.66 -30.39
CA GLY A 294 -34.74 25.25 -30.18
C GLY A 294 -34.34 24.49 -31.45
N MET A 295 -34.04 23.21 -31.24
CA MET A 295 -33.78 22.21 -32.27
C MET A 295 -35.04 21.41 -32.54
N TYR A 296 -35.51 21.48 -33.78
CA TYR A 296 -36.73 20.86 -34.26
C TYR A 296 -36.45 19.87 -35.38
N CYS A 297 -37.39 18.97 -35.65
CA CYS A 297 -37.34 18.09 -36.81
C CYS A 297 -38.68 18.06 -37.56
N VAL A 298 -38.60 17.79 -38.85
CA VAL A 298 -39.74 17.60 -39.74
C VAL A 298 -39.48 16.48 -40.72
N ASN A 299 -40.56 15.90 -41.24
CA ASN A 299 -40.49 14.92 -42.31
C ASN A 299 -40.56 15.57 -43.70
N GLN A 300 -40.39 14.75 -44.73
CA GLN A 300 -40.47 15.18 -46.14
C GLN A 300 -41.80 15.82 -46.58
N TYR A 301 -42.87 15.70 -45.79
CA TYR A 301 -44.21 16.24 -46.10
C TYR A 301 -44.51 17.55 -45.38
N ALA A 302 -43.60 18.04 -44.53
CA ALA A 302 -43.85 19.26 -43.79
C ALA A 302 -43.94 20.49 -44.72
N PRO A 303 -44.92 21.39 -44.50
CA PRO A 303 -45.10 22.58 -45.32
C PRO A 303 -44.02 23.63 -45.05
N ASN A 304 -43.81 24.53 -46.02
CA ASN A 304 -42.93 25.72 -45.95
C ASN A 304 -41.42 25.47 -45.89
N LYS A 305 -40.96 24.21 -45.96
CA LYS A 305 -39.54 23.88 -46.13
C LYS A 305 -39.07 24.23 -47.55
N PRO A 306 -37.76 24.49 -47.75
CA PRO A 306 -37.22 24.69 -49.09
C PRO A 306 -37.38 23.43 -49.93
N GLU A 307 -37.48 23.61 -51.24
CA GLU A 307 -37.63 22.50 -52.18
C GLU A 307 -36.43 21.54 -52.10
N GLY A 308 -36.70 20.24 -52.21
CA GLY A 308 -35.67 19.21 -52.21
C GLY A 308 -35.03 18.93 -50.83
N PHE A 309 -35.61 19.43 -49.74
CA PHE A 309 -35.33 18.95 -48.37
C PHE A 309 -36.30 17.80 -48.04
N SER A 310 -35.78 16.61 -47.68
CA SER A 310 -36.57 15.48 -47.21
C SER A 310 -36.86 15.62 -45.72
N ASP A 311 -36.54 14.60 -44.91
CA ASP A 311 -36.45 14.78 -43.46
C ASP A 311 -35.33 15.77 -43.14
N ALA A 312 -35.63 16.68 -42.22
CA ALA A 312 -34.75 17.79 -41.92
C ALA A 312 -34.79 18.15 -40.44
N THR A 313 -33.65 18.60 -39.97
CA THR A 313 -33.48 19.23 -38.67
C THR A 313 -33.48 20.74 -38.85
N ILE A 314 -34.13 21.45 -37.94
CA ILE A 314 -34.28 22.90 -38.00
C ILE A 314 -33.75 23.48 -36.70
N GLN A 315 -32.83 24.42 -36.80
CA GLN A 315 -32.53 25.32 -35.70
C GLN A 315 -33.41 26.55 -35.87
N HIS A 316 -34.34 26.75 -34.94
CA HIS A 316 -35.18 27.95 -34.89
C HIS A 316 -34.69 28.85 -33.76
N ILE A 317 -34.45 30.12 -34.07
CA ILE A 317 -34.01 31.12 -33.10
C ILE A 317 -35.06 32.24 -33.12
N GLN A 318 -35.92 32.25 -32.10
CA GLN A 318 -36.88 33.32 -31.90
C GLN A 318 -36.20 34.48 -31.18
N ASN A 319 -36.30 35.69 -31.73
CA ASN A 319 -35.87 36.90 -31.03
C ASN A 319 -37.06 37.60 -30.35
N ASP A 320 -38.15 37.82 -31.09
CA ASP A 320 -39.42 38.35 -30.59
C ASP A 320 -40.58 37.88 -31.49
N ALA A 321 -41.83 38.29 -31.23
CA ALA A 321 -42.99 37.86 -32.02
C ALA A 321 -42.94 38.24 -33.53
N LEU A 322 -42.05 39.15 -33.93
CA LEU A 322 -41.94 39.68 -35.29
C LEU A 322 -40.64 39.29 -36.01
N THR A 323 -39.67 38.74 -35.28
CA THR A 323 -38.33 38.43 -35.78
C THR A 323 -37.82 37.07 -35.29
N ALA A 324 -37.33 36.28 -36.25
CA ALA A 324 -36.76 34.95 -36.00
C ALA A 324 -35.81 34.54 -37.12
N HIS A 325 -34.97 33.55 -36.85
CA HIS A 325 -34.07 32.93 -37.82
C HIS A 325 -34.34 31.43 -37.87
N GLN A 326 -34.26 30.87 -39.07
CA GLN A 326 -34.30 29.43 -39.25
C GLN A 326 -33.12 28.97 -40.10
N PHE A 327 -32.40 27.99 -39.59
CA PHE A 327 -31.46 27.18 -40.34
C PHE A 327 -32.03 25.79 -40.49
N ILE A 328 -32.05 25.27 -41.71
CA ILE A 328 -32.53 23.93 -42.00
C ILE A 328 -31.40 23.09 -42.55
N PHE A 329 -31.26 21.90 -41.99
CA PHE A 329 -30.23 20.92 -42.30
C PHE A 329 -30.94 19.65 -42.77
N SER A 330 -30.55 19.12 -43.92
CA SER A 330 -31.01 17.79 -44.34
C SER A 330 -29.84 16.95 -44.78
N THR A 331 -29.70 15.79 -44.14
CA THR A 331 -28.94 14.67 -44.68
C THR A 331 -29.90 13.94 -45.61
N ASN A 332 -29.90 14.35 -46.88
CA ASN A 332 -30.75 13.84 -47.95
C ASN A 332 -30.98 12.31 -47.78
N ASN A 333 -32.24 11.89 -47.62
CA ASN A 333 -32.63 10.48 -47.48
C ASN A 333 -32.36 9.66 -48.78
N THR A 334 -31.64 10.24 -49.76
CA THR A 334 -31.18 9.62 -51.01
C THR A 334 -29.64 9.73 -51.25
N HIS A 335 -28.83 10.11 -50.24
CA HIS A 335 -27.35 9.95 -50.22
C HIS A 335 -26.52 10.61 -51.34
N THR A 336 -26.64 11.90 -51.62
CA THR A 336 -25.68 12.56 -52.55
C THR A 336 -25.10 13.91 -52.11
N ALA A 337 -25.74 14.68 -51.23
CA ALA A 337 -25.15 15.90 -50.66
C ALA A 337 -25.88 16.36 -49.40
N ALA A 338 -25.14 16.93 -48.44
CA ALA A 338 -25.71 17.69 -47.33
C ALA A 338 -26.31 18.99 -47.86
N LYS A 339 -27.54 19.31 -47.45
CA LYS A 339 -28.20 20.59 -47.78
C LYS A 339 -28.34 21.44 -46.55
N ILE A 340 -27.99 22.73 -46.70
CA ILE A 340 -28.17 23.74 -45.66
C ILE A 340 -28.78 24.97 -46.31
N ALA A 341 -29.89 25.44 -45.79
CA ALA A 341 -30.50 26.70 -46.17
C ALA A 341 -30.85 27.52 -44.92
N TYR A 342 -30.97 28.82 -45.07
CA TYR A 342 -31.45 29.70 -44.02
C TYR A 342 -32.53 30.65 -44.52
N ARG A 343 -33.34 31.16 -43.60
CA ARG A 343 -34.27 32.25 -43.86
C ARG A 343 -34.50 33.08 -42.61
N LEU A 344 -35.16 34.22 -42.82
CA LEU A 344 -35.45 35.22 -41.82
C LEU A 344 -36.96 35.41 -41.69
N HIS A 345 -37.45 35.60 -40.47
CA HIS A 345 -38.74 36.20 -40.19
C HIS A 345 -38.51 37.67 -39.84
N SER A 346 -39.18 38.58 -40.52
CA SER A 346 -38.98 40.01 -40.38
C SER A 346 -40.30 40.73 -40.61
N TYR A 347 -40.65 41.64 -39.70
CA TYR A 347 -41.93 42.37 -39.70
C TYR A 347 -43.15 41.42 -39.77
N GLY A 348 -43.09 40.29 -39.06
CA GLY A 348 -44.20 39.33 -39.03
C GLY A 348 -44.32 38.43 -40.26
N GLN A 349 -43.40 38.54 -41.23
CA GLN A 349 -43.43 37.76 -42.48
C GLN A 349 -42.16 36.92 -42.66
N TRP A 350 -42.32 35.69 -43.14
CA TRP A 350 -41.19 34.84 -43.53
C TRP A 350 -40.64 35.30 -44.88
N ARG A 351 -39.32 35.44 -44.98
CA ARG A 351 -38.60 35.68 -46.23
C ARG A 351 -38.35 34.36 -46.95
N GLU A 352 -38.01 34.49 -48.22
CA GLU A 352 -37.59 33.37 -49.06
C GLU A 352 -36.35 32.66 -48.49
N TRP A 353 -36.23 31.38 -48.82
CA TRP A 353 -35.09 30.57 -48.45
C TRP A 353 -33.85 30.95 -49.24
N ILE A 354 -32.72 31.03 -48.54
CA ILE A 354 -31.40 31.27 -49.12
C ILE A 354 -30.57 30.01 -48.91
N ASP A 355 -30.11 29.44 -50.01
CA ASP A 355 -29.27 28.24 -50.01
C ASP A 355 -27.82 28.55 -49.65
N ILE A 356 -27.21 27.76 -48.75
CA ILE A 356 -25.82 27.92 -48.32
C ILE A 356 -24.92 26.86 -48.95
N VAL A 357 -25.33 25.59 -48.99
CA VAL A 357 -24.44 24.45 -49.30
C VAL A 357 -24.80 23.68 -50.58
N THR A 358 -25.95 23.94 -51.21
CA THR A 358 -26.31 23.18 -52.43
C THR A 358 -25.59 23.70 -53.71
N SER A 359 -24.92 24.87 -53.70
CA SER A 359 -24.48 25.56 -54.93
C SER A 359 -22.95 25.75 -55.13
N ARG A 360 -22.08 25.06 -54.39
CA ARG A 360 -20.61 25.25 -54.51
C ARG A 360 -19.98 24.94 -55.89
N SER A 361 -20.73 24.43 -56.88
CA SER A 361 -20.22 24.21 -58.24
C SER A 361 -20.51 25.36 -59.21
N GLN A 362 -21.54 26.19 -59.00
CA GLN A 362 -21.98 27.15 -60.01
C GLN A 362 -21.30 28.52 -59.93
N ALA A 363 -20.81 28.95 -58.76
CA ALA A 363 -20.31 30.32 -58.55
C ALA A 363 -18.81 30.55 -58.86
N LEU A 364 -17.96 29.51 -58.89
CA LEU A 364 -16.50 29.70 -58.96
C LEU A 364 -15.95 29.91 -60.38
N THR A 365 -16.66 29.46 -61.42
CA THR A 365 -16.21 29.56 -62.82
C THR A 365 -17.39 29.89 -63.73
N PRO A 366 -17.54 31.13 -64.21
CA PRO A 366 -18.63 31.46 -65.14
C PRO A 366 -18.67 30.53 -66.36
N ILE A 367 -19.88 30.22 -66.84
CA ILE A 367 -20.09 29.42 -68.05
C ILE A 367 -19.43 30.12 -69.24
N GLY A 368 -18.83 29.33 -70.14
CA GLY A 368 -18.28 29.83 -71.40
C GLY A 368 -16.88 30.46 -71.35
N ILE A 369 -16.26 30.61 -70.18
CA ILE A 369 -14.88 31.13 -70.10
C ILE A 369 -13.87 30.05 -70.53
N PRO A 370 -12.99 30.31 -71.52
CA PRO A 370 -11.89 29.43 -71.85
C PRO A 370 -10.83 29.37 -70.73
N LEU A 371 -10.48 28.15 -70.32
CA LEU A 371 -9.51 27.86 -69.26
C LEU A 371 -8.42 26.91 -69.78
N PRO A 372 -7.14 27.14 -69.42
CA PRO A 372 -6.09 26.19 -69.72
C PRO A 372 -6.27 24.92 -68.85
N TYR A 373 -6.29 23.76 -69.50
CA TYR A 373 -6.46 22.46 -68.87
C TYR A 373 -5.33 21.51 -69.29
N PRO A 374 -4.66 20.84 -68.32
CA PRO A 374 -3.45 20.06 -68.59
C PRO A 374 -3.72 18.71 -69.29
N GLY A 375 -4.99 18.30 -69.45
CA GLY A 375 -5.36 17.02 -70.05
C GLY A 375 -5.98 17.17 -71.44
N THR A 376 -5.99 16.07 -72.20
CA THR A 376 -6.60 16.02 -73.54
C THR A 376 -8.08 15.66 -73.50
N THR A 377 -8.66 15.32 -72.34
CA THR A 377 -10.07 14.95 -72.17
C THR A 377 -10.70 15.87 -71.14
N PRO A 378 -11.66 16.73 -71.51
CA PRO A 378 -12.27 17.64 -70.55
C PRO A 378 -13.01 16.86 -69.45
N PRO A 379 -13.04 17.37 -68.20
CA PRO A 379 -13.91 16.84 -67.17
C PRO A 379 -15.38 16.93 -67.58
N ALA A 380 -16.23 16.12 -66.94
CA ALA A 380 -17.68 16.20 -67.13
C ALA A 380 -18.18 17.65 -66.90
N GLY A 381 -19.04 18.12 -67.80
CA GLY A 381 -19.57 19.48 -67.78
C GLY A 381 -18.68 20.54 -68.45
N TYR A 382 -17.53 20.15 -69.01
CA TYR A 382 -16.66 21.02 -69.80
C TYR A 382 -16.60 20.57 -71.27
N LEU A 383 -16.39 21.53 -72.18
CA LEU A 383 -16.21 21.29 -73.61
C LEU A 383 -14.87 21.84 -74.08
N LYS A 384 -14.28 21.25 -75.13
CA LYS A 384 -13.03 21.74 -75.73
C LYS A 384 -13.28 22.94 -76.61
N CYS A 385 -12.41 23.94 -76.55
CA CYS A 385 -12.40 25.07 -77.48
C CYS A 385 -11.69 24.67 -78.78
N ASN A 386 -12.36 23.85 -79.61
CA ASN A 386 -11.81 23.26 -80.83
C ASN A 386 -12.66 23.55 -82.08
N GLY A 387 -13.47 24.61 -82.07
CA GLY A 387 -14.35 24.96 -83.19
C GLY A 387 -15.64 24.13 -83.29
N ALA A 388 -15.87 23.18 -82.38
CA ALA A 388 -17.04 22.30 -82.46
C ALA A 388 -18.36 23.06 -82.27
N SER A 389 -19.38 22.63 -83.01
CA SER A 389 -20.76 23.10 -82.80
C SER A 389 -21.38 22.47 -81.55
N PHE A 390 -22.30 23.16 -80.92
CA PHE A 390 -23.09 22.66 -79.80
C PHE A 390 -24.58 22.95 -79.96
N TYR A 391 -25.41 22.22 -79.22
CA TYR A 391 -26.86 22.38 -79.26
C TYR A 391 -27.35 23.31 -78.15
N ALA A 392 -28.09 24.36 -78.51
CA ALA A 392 -28.59 25.36 -77.56
C ALA A 392 -29.52 24.78 -76.48
N HIS A 393 -30.28 23.72 -76.79
CA HIS A 393 -31.16 23.09 -75.81
C HIS A 393 -30.40 22.31 -74.72
N HIS A 394 -29.18 21.83 -75.01
CA HIS A 394 -28.32 21.19 -74.00
C HIS A 394 -27.51 22.22 -73.20
N TYR A 395 -27.14 23.35 -73.82
CA TYR A 395 -26.30 24.38 -73.21
C TYR A 395 -26.88 25.80 -73.42
N PRO A 396 -28.04 26.12 -72.79
CA PRO A 396 -28.75 27.37 -73.04
C PRO A 396 -27.96 28.61 -72.60
N ALA A 397 -27.29 28.54 -71.44
CA ALA A 397 -26.44 29.64 -70.95
C ALA A 397 -25.23 29.89 -71.86
N LEU A 398 -24.66 28.83 -72.43
CA LEU A 398 -23.54 28.92 -73.37
C LEU A 398 -23.97 29.53 -74.72
N ALA A 399 -25.19 29.23 -75.18
CA ALA A 399 -25.75 29.77 -76.41
C ALA A 399 -25.95 31.29 -76.38
N THR A 400 -26.15 31.87 -75.19
CA THR A 400 -26.20 33.34 -75.01
C THR A 400 -24.84 33.98 -75.23
N LEU A 401 -23.75 33.29 -74.88
CA LEU A 401 -22.37 33.80 -74.97
C LEU A 401 -21.75 33.56 -76.35
N TYR A 402 -22.11 32.46 -77.01
CA TYR A 402 -21.67 32.10 -78.36
C TYR A 402 -22.89 31.95 -79.29
N PRO A 403 -23.41 33.07 -79.85
CA PRO A 403 -24.64 33.08 -80.64
C PRO A 403 -24.61 32.19 -81.89
N ASP A 404 -23.42 32.01 -82.46
CA ASP A 404 -23.19 31.15 -83.64
C ASP A 404 -23.23 29.65 -83.32
N LYS A 405 -23.42 29.30 -82.04
CA LYS A 405 -23.50 27.92 -81.52
C LYS A 405 -22.26 27.09 -81.83
N LYS A 406 -21.13 27.78 -81.96
CA LYS A 406 -19.80 27.20 -82.16
C LYS A 406 -18.87 27.66 -81.05
N LEU A 407 -18.07 26.73 -80.57
CA LEU A 407 -16.99 27.03 -79.63
C LEU A 407 -15.85 27.71 -80.40
N PRO A 408 -15.09 28.61 -79.77
CA PRO A 408 -13.90 29.16 -80.40
C PRO A 408 -12.89 28.03 -80.67
N ASP A 409 -12.14 28.13 -81.76
CA ASP A 409 -11.02 27.22 -82.02
C ASP A 409 -9.73 27.87 -81.51
N LEU A 410 -9.28 27.46 -80.32
CA LEU A 410 -8.14 28.09 -79.64
C LEU A 410 -6.86 27.23 -79.75
N ARG A 411 -6.83 26.30 -80.70
CA ARG A 411 -5.68 25.41 -80.91
C ARG A 411 -4.57 26.18 -81.62
N GLY A 412 -3.50 26.50 -80.88
CA GLY A 412 -2.37 27.27 -81.41
C GLY A 412 -2.50 28.78 -81.22
N GLU A 413 -3.63 29.25 -80.70
CA GLU A 413 -3.94 30.67 -80.55
C GLU A 413 -3.50 31.24 -79.19
N PHE A 414 -3.15 32.52 -79.18
CA PHE A 414 -2.94 33.31 -77.97
C PHE A 414 -4.14 34.21 -77.69
N ILE A 415 -4.72 34.08 -76.48
CA ILE A 415 -5.80 34.97 -76.06
C ILE A 415 -5.22 36.32 -75.63
N ARG A 416 -5.80 37.41 -76.12
CA ARG A 416 -5.49 38.78 -75.70
C ARG A 416 -6.72 39.52 -75.16
N GLY A 417 -6.47 40.54 -74.35
CA GLY A 417 -7.53 41.45 -73.90
C GLY A 417 -8.19 42.17 -75.08
N PHE A 418 -9.51 42.30 -75.01
CA PHE A 418 -10.29 43.16 -75.89
C PHE A 418 -10.02 44.64 -75.54
N ASP A 419 -9.93 45.51 -76.55
CA ASP A 419 -9.55 46.92 -76.34
C ASP A 419 -10.56 47.67 -75.48
N ASP A 420 -11.85 47.38 -75.66
CA ASP A 420 -12.97 47.98 -74.92
C ASP A 420 -12.88 49.52 -74.77
N GLY A 421 -12.42 50.19 -75.82
CA GLY A 421 -12.30 51.65 -75.88
C GLY A 421 -11.00 52.23 -75.31
N ARG A 422 -10.02 51.41 -74.94
CA ARG A 422 -8.72 51.87 -74.43
C ARG A 422 -7.85 52.58 -75.48
N GLY A 423 -8.07 52.33 -76.77
CA GLY A 423 -7.36 53.05 -77.83
C GLY A 423 -6.06 52.38 -78.33
N ILE A 424 -5.76 51.15 -77.88
CA ILE A 424 -4.55 50.41 -78.27
C ILE A 424 -4.79 49.55 -79.51
N ASP A 425 -6.03 49.06 -79.69
CA ASP A 425 -6.41 48.13 -80.73
C ASP A 425 -7.82 48.43 -81.26
N THR A 426 -8.00 49.65 -81.79
CA THR A 426 -9.30 50.31 -82.07
C THR A 426 -10.08 49.78 -83.27
N GLY A 427 -9.66 48.69 -83.89
CA GLY A 427 -10.28 48.15 -85.11
C GLY A 427 -10.85 46.74 -84.98
N ARG A 428 -10.73 46.10 -83.81
CA ARG A 428 -11.11 44.70 -83.61
C ARG A 428 -12.43 44.55 -82.86
N THR A 429 -13.14 43.46 -83.15
CA THR A 429 -14.36 43.02 -82.45
C THR A 429 -14.05 41.87 -81.49
N LEU A 430 -14.93 41.63 -80.51
CA LEU A 430 -14.79 40.50 -79.58
C LEU A 430 -14.74 39.17 -80.37
N LEU A 431 -13.85 38.25 -79.98
CA LEU A 431 -13.63 36.95 -80.62
C LEU A 431 -13.08 37.00 -82.07
N SER A 432 -12.59 38.14 -82.55
CA SER A 432 -11.89 38.21 -83.85
C SER A 432 -10.45 37.68 -83.79
N GLU A 433 -10.05 36.98 -84.84
CA GLU A 433 -8.70 36.44 -85.05
C GLU A 433 -7.73 37.50 -85.56
N GLN A 434 -6.44 37.34 -85.28
CA GLN A 434 -5.38 38.23 -85.76
C GLN A 434 -4.13 37.40 -86.12
N ALA A 435 -3.59 37.62 -87.32
CA ALA A 435 -2.35 36.98 -87.74
C ALA A 435 -1.14 37.50 -86.94
N ASP A 436 -0.08 36.71 -86.87
CA ASP A 436 1.16 37.11 -86.23
C ASP A 436 1.80 38.33 -86.92
N ALA A 437 2.48 39.15 -86.12
CA ALA A 437 3.24 40.28 -86.61
C ALA A 437 4.51 40.44 -85.77
N LEU A 438 5.62 40.77 -86.43
CA LEU A 438 6.89 41.09 -85.79
C LEU A 438 7.14 42.60 -85.81
N GLN A 439 7.80 43.10 -84.77
CA GLN A 439 8.26 44.49 -84.75
C GLN A 439 9.28 44.72 -85.85
N ASN A 440 9.31 45.94 -86.41
CA ASN A 440 10.24 46.30 -87.46
C ASN A 440 11.69 46.02 -87.06
N ILE A 441 12.43 45.28 -87.91
CA ILE A 441 13.86 45.01 -87.71
C ILE A 441 14.63 46.15 -88.35
N THR A 442 15.50 46.80 -87.58
CA THR A 442 16.30 47.92 -88.06
C THR A 442 17.78 47.56 -88.17
N GLY A 443 18.44 48.16 -89.15
CA GLY A 443 19.84 47.94 -89.47
C GLY A 443 20.14 48.63 -90.80
N GLY A 444 21.42 48.83 -91.10
CA GLY A 444 21.77 49.46 -92.37
C GLY A 444 23.24 49.33 -92.69
N ILE A 445 23.54 49.71 -93.92
CA ILE A 445 24.89 49.74 -94.49
C ILE A 445 25.23 51.20 -94.74
N ARG A 446 26.29 51.71 -94.12
CA ARG A 446 26.69 53.13 -94.22
C ARG A 446 27.87 53.26 -95.19
N GLY A 447 27.61 53.91 -96.32
CA GLY A 447 28.57 54.10 -97.40
C GLY A 447 28.66 52.88 -98.33
N VAL A 448 28.38 53.08 -99.62
CA VAL A 448 28.58 52.04 -100.63
C VAL A 448 29.82 52.39 -101.46
N SER A 449 30.84 51.53 -101.40
CA SER A 449 32.05 51.65 -102.22
C SER A 449 32.36 50.31 -102.89
N GLU A 450 33.14 50.35 -103.96
CA GLU A 450 33.62 49.17 -104.71
C GLU A 450 34.53 48.25 -103.88
N SER A 451 34.77 48.60 -102.61
CA SER A 451 35.64 47.95 -101.64
C SER A 451 34.90 47.64 -100.33
N LEU A 452 33.56 47.50 -100.40
CA LEU A 452 32.68 47.17 -99.27
C LEU A 452 33.06 45.86 -98.57
N GLY A 453 33.71 44.94 -99.29
CA GLY A 453 34.19 43.65 -98.78
C GLY A 453 35.43 43.78 -97.90
N SER A 454 36.07 44.95 -97.91
CA SER A 454 37.17 45.34 -97.03
C SER A 454 36.78 46.47 -96.08
N ALA A 455 35.55 46.98 -96.15
CA ALA A 455 35.06 47.96 -95.20
C ALA A 455 35.14 47.41 -93.76
N ALA A 456 35.43 48.30 -92.81
CA ALA A 456 35.42 47.95 -91.39
C ALA A 456 34.00 47.55 -90.97
N GLU A 457 33.90 46.60 -90.03
CA GLU A 457 32.62 46.11 -89.47
C GLU A 457 31.72 47.27 -88.99
N SER A 458 32.31 48.41 -88.61
CA SER A 458 31.62 49.65 -88.23
C SER A 458 30.72 50.26 -89.31
N ASN A 459 30.82 49.83 -90.56
CA ASN A 459 29.92 50.28 -91.65
C ASN A 459 28.60 49.50 -91.69
N PHE A 460 28.50 48.39 -90.95
CA PHE A 460 27.30 47.57 -90.83
C PHE A 460 26.70 47.74 -89.45
N THR A 461 25.36 47.83 -89.39
CA THR A 461 24.65 47.88 -88.12
C THR A 461 23.41 47.03 -88.14
N GLY A 462 23.03 46.53 -86.97
CA GLY A 462 21.80 45.76 -86.78
C GLY A 462 21.89 44.38 -87.45
N ALA A 463 20.83 44.00 -88.16
CA ALA A 463 20.72 42.70 -88.84
C ALA A 463 21.63 42.54 -90.06
N PHE A 464 22.28 43.62 -90.52
CA PHE A 464 23.23 43.56 -91.63
C PHE A 464 24.64 43.34 -91.11
N ALA A 465 25.40 42.51 -91.81
CA ALA A 465 26.82 42.38 -91.55
C ALA A 465 27.62 42.09 -92.81
N LYS A 466 28.92 42.20 -92.64
CA LYS A 466 29.89 41.85 -93.64
C LYS A 466 29.99 40.33 -93.75
N THR A 467 29.93 39.80 -94.97
CA THR A 467 30.29 38.40 -95.23
C THR A 467 31.72 38.32 -95.75
N HIS A 468 32.35 37.15 -95.63
CA HIS A 468 33.70 36.94 -96.15
C HIS A 468 33.71 37.30 -97.64
N SER A 469 34.61 38.22 -98.01
CA SER A 469 34.85 38.50 -99.41
C SER A 469 35.27 37.20 -100.08
N VAL A 470 34.48 36.72 -101.03
CA VAL A 470 34.83 35.56 -101.84
C VAL A 470 35.88 36.03 -102.84
N GLY A 471 37.14 36.03 -102.43
CA GLY A 471 38.28 36.34 -103.29
C GLY A 471 38.53 35.15 -104.22
N ASN A 472 38.67 35.41 -105.51
CA ASN A 472 39.32 34.46 -106.41
C ASN A 472 40.82 34.83 -106.52
N ASP A 473 41.67 33.81 -106.55
CA ASP A 473 43.12 33.81 -106.39
C ASP A 473 43.90 34.57 -107.49
N ASN A 474 44.78 35.52 -107.11
CA ASN A 474 46.24 35.45 -107.35
C ASN A 474 47.02 36.74 -106.98
N THR A 475 48.15 36.53 -106.28
CA THR A 475 49.38 37.31 -105.96
C THR A 475 49.57 38.81 -106.30
N PRO A 476 50.40 39.53 -105.50
CA PRO A 476 50.30 40.98 -105.28
C PRO A 476 50.92 41.80 -106.42
N HIS A 477 50.22 42.83 -106.91
CA HIS A 477 50.72 44.16 -107.32
C HIS A 477 49.74 44.89 -108.29
N HIS A 478 49.01 45.87 -107.73
CA HIS A 478 48.45 47.12 -108.34
C HIS A 478 47.31 47.12 -109.42
N THR A 479 46.40 48.11 -109.27
CA THR A 479 45.37 48.73 -110.16
C THR A 479 44.06 48.01 -110.55
N ASP A 480 42.99 48.39 -109.85
CA ASP A 480 41.62 48.71 -110.34
C ASP A 480 40.70 47.61 -110.93
N ILE A 481 40.57 46.47 -110.24
CA ILE A 481 39.33 45.65 -110.17
C ILE A 481 39.21 45.12 -108.72
N THR A 482 38.67 45.90 -107.77
CA THR A 482 37.28 45.99 -107.28
C THR A 482 36.69 44.70 -106.68
N HIS A 483 36.85 44.57 -105.36
CA HIS A 483 36.14 43.59 -104.55
C HIS A 483 34.79 44.19 -104.10
N CYS A 484 33.71 43.95 -104.86
CA CYS A 484 32.38 44.23 -104.34
C CYS A 484 32.17 43.36 -103.09
N GLY A 485 32.01 44.01 -101.94
CA GLY A 485 31.71 43.28 -100.71
C GLY A 485 30.38 42.58 -100.84
N SER A 486 30.35 41.31 -100.43
CA SER A 486 29.09 40.67 -100.08
C SER A 486 28.72 41.06 -98.65
N PHE A 487 27.42 41.17 -98.40
CA PHE A 487 26.84 41.40 -97.08
C PHE A 487 25.62 40.51 -96.95
N ASP A 488 25.30 40.11 -95.72
CA ASP A 488 24.11 39.35 -95.41
C ASP A 488 23.11 40.19 -94.61
N PHE A 489 21.84 39.82 -94.74
CA PHE A 489 20.84 40.15 -93.74
C PHE A 489 20.58 38.88 -92.95
N ASP A 490 20.88 38.94 -91.66
CA ASP A 490 20.54 37.89 -90.72
C ASP A 490 19.88 38.50 -89.49
N ALA A 491 18.57 38.28 -89.37
CA ALA A 491 17.78 38.72 -88.23
C ALA A 491 18.28 38.10 -86.90
N SER A 492 18.92 36.92 -86.95
CA SER A 492 19.44 36.22 -85.76
C SER A 492 20.48 37.04 -84.99
N ARG A 493 21.10 38.01 -85.67
CA ARG A 493 22.12 38.90 -85.11
C ARG A 493 21.57 39.90 -84.10
N VAL A 494 20.29 40.26 -84.21
CA VAL A 494 19.63 41.26 -83.34
C VAL A 494 18.43 40.70 -82.58
N VAL A 495 17.87 39.57 -83.02
CA VAL A 495 16.73 38.90 -82.39
C VAL A 495 16.88 37.39 -82.41
N ARG A 496 16.19 36.66 -81.52
CA ARG A 496 16.12 35.19 -81.61
C ARG A 496 15.15 34.80 -82.74
N THR A 497 15.56 33.88 -83.61
CA THR A 497 14.76 33.46 -84.78
C THR A 497 14.23 32.03 -84.63
N ALA A 498 13.11 31.76 -85.28
CA ALA A 498 12.47 30.45 -85.45
C ALA A 498 11.63 30.48 -86.75
N ALA A 499 11.08 29.33 -87.17
CA ALA A 499 10.18 29.26 -88.34
C ALA A 499 8.84 30.01 -88.16
N GLU A 500 8.44 30.26 -86.91
CA GLU A 500 7.23 30.98 -86.51
C GLU A 500 7.60 31.99 -85.40
N THR A 501 7.08 33.22 -85.50
CA THR A 501 7.30 34.25 -84.46
C THR A 501 6.44 33.93 -83.25
N ARG A 502 7.05 33.52 -82.13
CA ARG A 502 6.33 33.21 -80.89
C ARG A 502 7.13 33.51 -79.62
N PRO A 503 6.46 33.89 -78.51
CA PRO A 503 7.09 33.85 -77.20
C PRO A 503 7.33 32.41 -76.75
N ARG A 504 8.13 32.22 -75.69
CA ARG A 504 8.19 30.93 -74.99
C ARG A 504 6.81 30.62 -74.44
N ASN A 505 6.31 29.41 -74.69
CA ASN A 505 4.97 28.97 -74.28
C ASN A 505 4.98 27.49 -73.88
N ILE A 506 3.91 27.06 -73.20
CA ILE A 506 3.60 25.66 -72.87
C ILE A 506 2.18 25.40 -73.38
N SER A 507 1.97 24.27 -74.04
CA SER A 507 0.67 23.92 -74.63
C SER A 507 -0.26 23.30 -73.58
N PHE A 508 -1.43 23.91 -73.39
CA PHE A 508 -2.57 23.37 -72.64
C PHE A 508 -3.76 23.19 -73.58
N CYS A 509 -4.69 22.29 -73.29
CA CYS A 509 -5.98 22.29 -73.96
C CYS A 509 -6.84 23.43 -73.38
N TYR A 510 -7.45 24.24 -74.23
CA TYR A 510 -8.49 25.16 -73.78
C TYR A 510 -9.82 24.43 -73.65
N ILE A 511 -10.41 24.50 -72.46
CA ILE A 511 -11.76 24.00 -72.17
C ILE A 511 -12.61 25.12 -71.61
N LEU A 512 -13.93 25.03 -71.75
CA LEU A 512 -14.86 25.95 -71.11
C LEU A 512 -15.93 25.17 -70.34
N ARG A 513 -16.47 25.79 -69.29
CA ARG A 513 -17.60 25.21 -68.54
C ARG A 513 -18.87 25.37 -69.38
N ALA A 514 -19.60 24.27 -69.58
CA ALA A 514 -20.80 24.25 -70.41
C ALA A 514 -22.12 24.15 -69.61
N ILE A 515 -22.06 23.69 -68.35
CA ILE A 515 -23.21 23.53 -67.43
C ILE A 515 -22.93 24.06 -66.03
#